data_AF-A0A0G1JTT9-F1
#
_entry.id   AF-A0A0G1JTT9-F1
#
_cell.length_a   1.000
_cell.length_b   1.000
_cell.length_c   1.000
_cell.angle_alpha   90.00
_cell.angle_beta   90.00
_cell.angle_gamma   90.00
#
_symmetry.space_group_name_H-M   'P 1'
#
loop_
_entity.id
_entity.type
_entity.pdbx_description
1 polymer ?
#
loop_
_entity_poly.entity_id
_entity_poly.type
_entity_poly.pdbx_seq_one_letter_code
_entity_poly.pdbx_strand_id
1 'polypeptide(L)'
;MEHIFAQTLKIGGGDQTYTIDSGFTGLPTTISEIVKKAFPFIFALAGVGLLLMIIAAGFTLMTSAGDAKKMESGKNRLTFAIVGFLVIFTAFWVVQLFGIMFGVEPIQKLF
;
A
#
# COMPACT_ATOMS: atom_id res chain seq x y z
N MET A 1 38.60 21.98 -14.17
CA MET A 1 38.28 22.62 -12.87
C MET A 1 37.10 21.88 -12.27
N GLU A 2 37.40 20.69 -11.78
CA GLU A 2 36.44 19.71 -11.28
C GLU A 2 36.12 19.98 -9.80
N HIS A 3 34.81 20.00 -9.52
CA HIS A 3 34.14 19.50 -8.32
C HIS A 3 34.81 19.74 -6.94
N ILE A 4 34.45 20.85 -6.28
CA ILE A 4 34.95 21.26 -4.95
C ILE A 4 33.91 21.13 -3.82
N PHE A 5 32.83 20.33 -3.91
CA PHE A 5 31.79 20.35 -2.84
C PHE A 5 31.13 19.04 -2.41
N ALA A 6 31.64 17.86 -2.76
CA ALA A 6 31.18 16.62 -2.15
C ALA A 6 32.30 15.99 -1.30
N GLN A 7 32.50 16.52 -0.10
CA GLN A 7 33.42 15.94 0.87
C GLN A 7 32.76 14.71 1.51
N THR A 8 32.94 13.54 0.87
CA THR A 8 32.57 12.25 1.45
C THR A 8 33.60 11.86 2.51
N LEU A 9 33.28 12.09 3.77
CA LEU A 9 34.11 11.64 4.90
C LEU A 9 33.81 10.15 5.17
N LYS A 10 34.71 9.26 4.73
CA LYS A 10 34.65 7.83 5.08
C LYS A 10 35.10 7.64 6.53
N ILE A 11 34.17 7.40 7.45
CA ILE A 11 34.47 6.97 8.82
C ILE A 11 34.05 5.50 8.97
N GLY A 12 35.03 4.61 9.13
CA GLY A 12 34.80 3.19 9.42
C GLY A 12 34.74 2.30 8.17
N GLY A 13 35.45 1.17 8.20
CA GLY A 13 35.60 0.24 7.09
C GLY A 13 34.35 -0.58 6.77
N GLY A 14 33.36 0.06 6.15
CA GLY A 14 32.27 -0.56 5.43
C GLY A 14 31.79 0.39 4.32
N ASP A 15 31.35 -0.14 3.18
CA ASP A 15 30.89 0.64 2.02
C ASP A 15 29.53 1.32 2.25
N GLN A 16 29.30 1.87 3.44
CA GLN A 16 28.09 2.62 3.75
C GLN A 16 28.41 4.10 3.71
N THR A 17 27.97 4.74 2.63
CA THR A 17 28.05 6.19 2.44
C THR A 17 26.90 6.82 3.22
N TYR A 18 27.20 7.37 4.39
CA TYR A 18 26.24 8.15 5.15
C TYR A 18 26.21 9.55 4.54
N THR A 19 25.30 9.77 3.58
CA THR A 19 25.00 11.12 3.12
C THR A 19 24.28 11.84 4.27
N ILE A 20 24.92 12.85 4.86
CA ILE A 20 24.27 13.75 5.80
C ILE A 20 23.29 14.59 4.98
N ASP A 21 22.08 14.07 4.86
CA ASP A 21 20.96 14.73 4.21
C ASP A 21 20.53 15.92 5.07
N SER A 22 20.76 17.11 4.53
CA SER A 22 20.56 18.39 5.19
C SER A 22 19.08 18.61 5.51
N GLY A 23 18.69 18.41 6.77
CA GLY A 23 17.68 19.20 7.50
C GLY A 23 16.25 19.36 6.92
N PHE A 24 15.90 18.72 5.81
CA PHE A 24 14.58 18.76 5.18
C PHE A 24 14.19 17.37 4.63
N THR A 25 14.59 16.33 5.34
CA THR A 25 14.51 14.92 4.92
C THR A 25 13.21 14.25 5.41
N GLY A 26 12.34 15.05 6.06
CA GLY A 26 11.05 14.63 6.59
C GLY A 26 9.84 15.05 5.75
N LEU A 27 10.04 15.91 4.75
CA LEU A 27 9.01 16.27 3.78
C LEU A 27 9.26 15.48 2.49
N PRO A 28 8.27 14.71 2.02
CA PRO A 28 8.44 13.85 0.86
C PRO A 28 8.65 14.70 -0.38
N THR A 29 9.87 14.72 -0.91
CA THR A 29 10.26 15.57 -2.04
C THR A 29 9.86 14.96 -3.38
N THR A 30 9.52 13.67 -3.38
CA THR A 30 9.11 12.91 -4.56
C THR A 30 7.76 12.25 -4.32
N ILE A 31 6.89 12.23 -5.35
CA ILE A 31 5.58 11.56 -5.32
C ILE A 31 5.73 10.10 -4.85
N SER A 32 6.79 9.42 -5.27
CA SER A 32 7.11 8.04 -4.87
C SER A 32 7.27 7.86 -3.36
N GLU A 33 7.83 8.83 -2.63
CA GLU A 33 8.02 8.73 -1.18
C GLU A 33 6.72 8.96 -0.40
N ILE A 34 5.88 9.87 -0.89
CA ILE A 34 4.52 10.07 -0.37
C ILE A 34 3.74 8.75 -0.46
N VAL A 35 3.79 8.14 -1.63
CA VAL A 35 3.08 6.89 -1.93
C VAL A 35 3.59 5.75 -1.05
N LYS A 36 4.91 5.58 -0.91
CA LYS A 36 5.52 4.56 -0.02
C LYS A 36 5.06 4.66 1.42
N LYS A 37 4.97 5.88 1.96
CA LYS A 37 4.59 6.09 3.37
C LYS A 37 3.07 5.96 3.58
N ALA A 38 2.28 6.36 2.59
CA ALA A 38 0.82 6.30 2.66
C ALA A 38 0.24 4.90 2.44
N PHE A 39 0.85 4.09 1.56
CA PHE A 39 0.40 2.74 1.23
C PHE A 39 0.18 1.84 2.46
N PRO A 40 1.17 1.60 3.34
CA PRO A 40 0.97 0.71 4.48
C PRO A 40 -0.14 1.20 5.42
N PHE A 41 -0.30 2.52 5.57
CA PHE A 41 -1.37 3.10 6.38
C PHE A 41 -2.75 2.85 5.77
N ILE A 42 -2.90 3.07 4.46
CA ILE A 42 -4.15 2.82 3.73
C ILE A 42 -4.50 1.33 3.72
N PHE A 43 -3.52 0.45 3.50
CA PHE A 43 -3.73 -0.99 3.52
C PHE A 43 -4.11 -1.51 4.91
N ALA A 44 -3.50 -0.96 5.98
CA ALA A 44 -3.89 -1.29 7.35
C ALA A 44 -5.33 -0.86 7.66
N LEU A 45 -5.70 0.38 7.29
CA LEU A 45 -7.08 0.87 7.42
C LEU A 45 -8.07 0.06 6.58
N ALA A 46 -7.70 -0.30 5.36
CA ALA A 46 -8.53 -1.12 4.48
C ALA A 46 -8.75 -2.52 5.05
N GLY A 47 -7.71 -3.15 5.60
CA GLY A 47 -7.82 -4.47 6.24
C GLY A 47 -8.77 -4.46 7.45
N VAL A 48 -8.64 -3.47 8.34
CA VAL A 48 -9.54 -3.29 9.49
C VAL A 48 -10.97 -2.98 9.02
N GLY A 49 -11.12 -2.07 8.06
CA GLY A 49 -12.42 -1.71 7.50
C GLY A 49 -13.13 -2.89 6.82
N LEU A 50 -12.37 -3.74 6.15
CA LEU A 50 -12.88 -4.96 5.51
C LEU A 50 -13.42 -5.95 6.55
N LEU A 51 -12.68 -6.18 7.63
CA LEU A 51 -13.13 -7.03 8.73
C LEU A 51 -14.46 -6.53 9.32
N LEU A 52 -14.55 -5.22 9.60
CA LEU A 52 -15.77 -4.61 10.14
C LEU A 52 -16.94 -4.71 9.17
N MET A 53 -16.70 -4.52 7.87
CA MET A 53 -17.74 -4.67 6.85
C MET A 53 -18.25 -6.10 6.75
N ILE A 54 -17.37 -7.10 6.80
CA ILE A 54 -17.79 -8.52 6.75
C ILE A 54 -18.65 -8.86 7.97
N ILE A 55 -18.24 -8.41 9.16
CA ILE A 55 -19.00 -8.63 10.40
C ILE A 55 -20.38 -7.96 10.28
N ALA A 56 -20.43 -6.69 9.89
CA ALA A 56 -21.69 -5.96 9.72
C ALA A 56 -22.59 -6.57 8.64
N ALA A 57 -22.03 -7.05 7.53
CA ALA A 57 -22.75 -7.74 6.47
C ALA A 57 -23.33 -9.06 6.96
N GLY A 58 -22.54 -9.86 7.69
CA GLY A 58 -22.98 -11.12 8.30
C GLY A 58 -24.12 -10.93 9.30
N PHE A 59 -24.00 -9.93 10.19
CA PHE A 59 -25.09 -9.58 11.10
C PHE A 59 -26.33 -9.09 10.36
N THR A 60 -26.17 -8.28 9.32
CA THR A 60 -27.31 -7.82 8.50
C THR A 60 -28.02 -9.00 7.85
N LEU A 61 -27.29 -9.95 7.27
CA LEU A 61 -27.86 -11.16 6.68
C LEU A 61 -28.59 -12.02 7.71
N MET A 62 -27.98 -12.23 8.89
CA MET A 62 -28.56 -13.06 9.95
C MET A 62 -29.78 -12.42 10.61
N THR A 63 -29.81 -11.10 10.75
CA THR A 63 -30.94 -10.34 11.33
C THR A 63 -32.03 -9.98 10.32
N SER A 64 -31.88 -10.37 9.04
CA SER A 64 -32.83 -10.01 7.99
C SER A 64 -34.21 -10.65 8.13
N ALA A 65 -34.38 -11.71 8.95
CA ALA A 65 -35.66 -12.27 9.42
C ALA A 65 -36.84 -12.36 8.39
N GLY A 66 -36.56 -12.48 7.09
CA GLY A 66 -37.56 -12.55 6.02
C GLY A 66 -37.79 -11.24 5.23
N ASP A 67 -37.16 -10.13 5.59
CA ASP A 67 -37.13 -8.89 4.81
C ASP A 67 -36.15 -9.02 3.64
N ALA A 68 -36.70 -9.16 2.43
CA ALA A 68 -35.93 -9.32 1.20
C ALA A 68 -34.92 -8.17 0.96
N LYS A 69 -35.25 -6.94 1.37
CA LYS A 69 -34.40 -5.77 1.16
C LYS A 69 -33.15 -5.81 2.02
N LYS A 70 -33.28 -6.24 3.28
CA LYS A 70 -32.13 -6.38 4.19
C LYS A 70 -31.24 -7.55 3.78
N MET A 71 -31.84 -8.64 3.31
CA MET A 71 -31.11 -9.80 2.79
C MET A 71 -30.26 -9.42 1.57
N GLU A 72 -30.86 -8.70 0.61
CA GLU A 72 -30.17 -8.27 -0.60
C GLU A 72 -29.07 -7.24 -0.28
N SER A 73 -29.34 -6.29 0.61
CA SER A 73 -28.33 -5.31 1.04
C SER A 73 -27.14 -5.98 1.75
N GLY A 74 -27.40 -6.96 2.61
CA GLY A 74 -26.34 -7.74 3.28
C GLY A 74 -25.50 -8.54 2.29
N LYS A 75 -26.14 -9.17 1.30
CA LYS A 75 -25.45 -9.91 0.22
C LYS A 75 -24.58 -8.97 -0.61
N ASN A 76 -25.11 -7.84 -1.06
CA ASN A 76 -24.35 -6.87 -1.82
C ASN A 76 -23.14 -6.35 -1.03
N ARG A 77 -23.31 -6.02 0.25
CA ARG A 77 -22.18 -5.62 1.12
C ARG A 77 -21.11 -6.69 1.20
N LEU A 78 -21.49 -7.95 1.38
CA LEU A 78 -20.55 -9.06 1.42
C LEU A 78 -19.83 -9.23 0.08
N THR A 79 -20.56 -9.15 -1.04
CA THR A 79 -19.97 -9.20 -2.39
C THR A 79 -18.97 -8.08 -2.60
N PHE A 80 -19.28 -6.84 -2.22
CA PHE A 80 -18.35 -5.72 -2.34
C PHE A 80 -17.10 -5.92 -1.48
N ALA A 81 -17.23 -6.46 -0.27
CA ALA A 81 -16.07 -6.78 0.57
C ALA A 81 -15.17 -7.85 -0.07
N ILE A 82 -15.75 -8.92 -0.63
CA ILE A 82 -15.02 -9.98 -1.32
C ILE A 82 -14.35 -9.45 -2.60
N VAL A 83 -15.06 -8.65 -3.39
CA VAL A 83 -14.52 -8.06 -4.62
C VAL A 83 -13.35 -7.11 -4.28
N GLY A 84 -13.50 -6.27 -3.25
CA GLY A 84 -12.41 -5.39 -2.79
C GLY A 84 -11.17 -6.18 -2.35
N PHE A 85 -11.36 -7.27 -1.59
CA PHE A 85 -10.27 -8.17 -1.22
C PHE A 85 -9.59 -8.78 -2.45
N LEU A 86 -10.39 -9.26 -3.40
CA LEU A 86 -9.88 -9.90 -4.62
C LEU A 86 -9.12 -8.91 -5.51
N VAL A 87 -9.57 -7.66 -5.60
CA VAL A 87 -8.87 -6.59 -6.34
C VAL A 87 -7.50 -6.34 -5.73
N ILE A 88 -7.40 -6.21 -4.40
CA ILE A 88 -6.11 -6.00 -3.73
C ILE A 88 -5.19 -7.22 -3.93
N PHE A 89 -5.75 -8.42 -3.81
CA PHE A 89 -5.01 -9.67 -4.02
C PHE A 89 -4.46 -9.78 -5.45
N THR A 90 -5.30 -9.52 -6.46
CA THR A 90 -4.89 -9.57 -7.87
C THR A 90 -3.97 -8.41 -8.26
N ALA A 91 -4.07 -7.25 -7.62
CA ALA A 91 -3.20 -6.10 -7.89
C ALA A 91 -1.72 -6.44 -7.70
N PHE A 92 -1.37 -7.25 -6.69
CA PHE A 92 0.01 -7.72 -6.48
C PHE A 92 0.54 -8.49 -7.70
N TRP A 93 -0.28 -9.42 -8.21
CA TRP A 93 0.08 -10.24 -9.37
C TRP A 93 0.21 -9.39 -10.63
N VAL A 94 -0.69 -8.43 -10.81
CA VAL A 94 -0.67 -7.48 -11.93
C VAL A 94 0.61 -6.65 -11.89
N VAL A 95 0.97 -6.05 -10.75
CA VAL A 95 2.21 -5.27 -10.59
C VAL A 95 3.45 -6.12 -10.87
N GLN A 96 3.49 -7.35 -10.37
CA GLN A 96 4.60 -8.28 -10.64
C GLN A 96 4.74 -8.56 -12.14
N LEU A 97 3.63 -8.81 -12.84
CA LEU A 97 3.60 -9.06 -14.28
C LEU A 97 4.09 -7.84 -15.08
N PHE A 98 3.64 -6.64 -14.70
CA PHE A 98 4.08 -5.39 -15.31
C PHE A 98 5.57 -5.11 -15.03
N GLY A 99 6.06 -5.41 -13.83
CA GLY A 99 7.48 -5.28 -13.50
C GLY A 99 8.38 -6.16 -14.38
N ILE A 100 7.94 -7.39 -14.64
CA ILE A 100 8.64 -8.32 -15.55
C ILE A 100 8.58 -7.83 -17.00
N MET A 101 7.42 -7.34 -17.45
CA MET A 101 7.21 -6.86 -18.83
C MET A 101 7.98 -5.57 -19.15
N PHE A 102 8.09 -4.63 -18.20
CA PHE A 102 8.73 -3.34 -18.42
C PHE A 102 10.22 -3.31 -18.04
N GLY A 103 10.75 -4.33 -17.35
CA GLY A 103 12.17 -4.37 -16.94
C GLY A 103 12.57 -3.24 -15.98
N VAL A 104 11.61 -2.58 -15.34
CA VAL A 104 11.82 -1.43 -14.45
C VAL A 104 12.07 -1.95 -13.03
N GLU A 105 13.33 -2.21 -12.70
CA GLU A 105 13.84 -2.60 -11.37
C GLU A 105 13.34 -1.72 -10.19
N PRO A 106 13.07 -0.40 -10.33
CA PRO A 106 12.61 0.44 -9.21
C PRO A 106 11.27 0.07 -8.57
N ILE A 107 10.30 -0.49 -9.31
CA ILE A 107 8.96 -0.81 -8.75
C ILE A 107 9.05 -2.01 -7.78
N GLN A 108 10.07 -2.86 -7.93
CA GLN A 108 10.32 -3.99 -7.02
C GLN A 108 10.89 -3.58 -5.65
N LYS A 109 11.38 -2.33 -5.51
CA LYS A 109 11.89 -1.77 -4.24
C LYS A 109 10.85 -0.88 -3.53
N LEU A 110 9.64 -0.82 -4.06
CA LEU A 110 8.52 0.02 -3.61
C LEU A 110 7.47 -0.76 -2.82
N PHE A 111 7.36 -2.05 -3.13
CA PHE A 111 6.64 -3.06 -2.35
C PHE A 111 7.65 -3.91 -1.57
#